data_AF-A0A345ZHQ7-F1
#
_entry.id   AF-A0A345ZHQ7-F1
#
_cell.length_a   1.000
_cell.length_b   1.000
_cell.length_c   1.000
_cell.angle_alpha   90.00
_cell.angle_beta   90.00
_cell.angle_gamma   90.00
#
_symmetry.space_group_name_H-M   'P 1'
#
loop_
_entity.id
_entity.type
_entity.pdbx_description
1 polymer ?
#
loop_
_entity_poly.entity_id
_entity_poly.type
_entity_poly.pdbx_seq_one_letter_code
_entity_poly.pdbx_strand_id
1 'polypeptide(L)'
;MSTPMLPTDAIRTCIANNDFDGAHALLVEHETALRASFETGSEVEKSCRESWLELLTAQRSLIEELRNARDDAQRTLERMGRDGRAIKAYLA
;
A
#
# COMPACT_ATOMS: atom_id res chain seq x y z
N MET A 1 -6.51 21.65 -11.61
CA MET A 1 -6.26 20.69 -10.51
C MET A 1 -4.93 19.97 -10.73
N SER A 2 -4.00 20.12 -9.78
CA SER A 2 -2.70 19.44 -9.77
C SER A 2 -2.81 17.92 -9.65
N THR A 3 -1.78 17.18 -10.08
CA THR A 3 -1.67 15.72 -9.91
C THR A 3 -1.88 15.32 -8.44
N PRO A 4 -2.72 14.30 -8.14
CA PRO A 4 -3.03 13.92 -6.77
C PRO A 4 -1.84 13.21 -6.13
N MET A 5 -1.56 13.57 -4.88
CA MET A 5 -0.44 13.03 -4.12
C MET A 5 -0.88 11.74 -3.40
N LEU A 6 -0.07 10.68 -3.52
CA LEU A 6 -0.32 9.42 -2.82
C LEU A 6 -0.19 9.64 -1.30
N PRO A 7 -1.21 9.28 -0.47
CA PRO A 7 -1.16 9.48 0.98
C PRO A 7 -0.35 8.38 1.68
N THR A 8 0.89 8.18 1.25
CA THR A 8 1.78 7.08 1.67
C THR A 8 1.94 7.00 3.18
N ASP A 9 2.19 8.14 3.85
CA ASP A 9 2.43 8.16 5.30
C ASP A 9 1.16 7.85 6.10
N ALA A 10 -0.01 8.27 5.61
CA ALA A 10 -1.29 7.93 6.22
C ALA A 10 -1.58 6.43 6.06
N ILE A 11 -1.33 5.86 4.87
CA ILE A 11 -1.48 4.42 4.62
C ILE A 11 -0.55 3.61 5.53
N ARG A 12 0.73 4.01 5.64
CA ARG A 12 1.69 3.37 6.55
C ARG A 12 1.23 3.44 8.01
N THR A 13 0.67 4.57 8.43
CA THR A 13 0.15 4.76 9.79
C THR A 13 -1.04 3.83 10.07
N CYS A 14 -2.00 3.72 9.14
CA CYS A 14 -3.11 2.78 9.24
C CYS A 14 -2.61 1.33 9.36
N ILE A 15 -1.67 0.91 8.52
CA ILE A 15 -1.09 -0.43 8.57
C ILE A 15 -0.36 -0.69 9.89
N ALA A 16 0.44 0.28 10.39
CA ALA A 16 1.12 0.17 11.67
C ALA A 16 0.15 0.02 12.86
N ASN A 17 -1.04 0.62 12.75
CA ASN A 17 -2.12 0.51 13.74
C ASN A 17 -3.04 -0.71 13.50
N ASN A 18 -2.70 -1.60 12.55
CA ASN A 18 -3.51 -2.75 12.13
C ASN A 18 -4.91 -2.37 11.60
N ASP A 19 -5.08 -1.12 11.16
CA ASP A 19 -6.28 -0.56 10.57
C ASP A 19 -6.24 -0.72 9.03
N PHE A 20 -6.53 -1.93 8.57
CA PHE A 20 -6.52 -2.23 7.13
C PHE A 20 -7.70 -1.61 6.39
N ASP A 21 -8.84 -1.42 7.07
CA ASP A 21 -10.02 -0.80 6.48
C ASP A 21 -9.77 0.70 6.23
N GLY A 22 -9.11 1.40 7.16
CA GLY A 22 -8.68 2.78 6.97
C GLY A 22 -7.63 2.92 5.86
N ALA A 23 -6.66 2.01 5.80
CA ALA A 23 -5.69 1.98 4.70
C ALA A 23 -6.39 1.76 3.33
N HIS A 24 -7.39 0.90 3.27
CA HIS A 24 -8.18 0.66 2.06
C HIS A 24 -8.99 1.90 1.65
N ALA A 25 -9.64 2.57 2.61
CA ALA A 25 -10.40 3.79 2.34
C ALA A 25 -9.51 4.89 1.72
N LEU A 26 -8.29 5.08 2.23
CA LEU A 26 -7.32 6.04 1.69
C LEU A 26 -6.92 5.71 0.24
N LEU A 27 -6.79 4.41 -0.10
CA LEU A 27 -6.48 3.99 -1.47
C LEU A 27 -7.65 4.25 -2.42
N VAL A 28 -8.89 4.00 -1.99
CA VAL A 28 -10.10 4.28 -2.77
C VAL A 28 -10.30 5.78 -2.99
N GLU A 29 -10.03 6.60 -1.97
CA GLU A 29 -10.06 8.06 -2.09
C GLU A 29 -9.01 8.54 -3.10
N HIS A 30 -7.78 8.02 -3.03
CA HIS A 30 -6.72 8.35 -3.98
C HIS A 30 -7.08 7.93 -5.42
N GLU A 31 -7.68 6.75 -5.62
CA GLU A 31 -8.16 6.31 -6.93
C GLU A 31 -9.23 7.27 -7.48
N THR A 32 -10.16 7.70 -6.62
CA THR A 32 -11.24 8.63 -6.98
C THR A 32 -10.66 9.98 -7.39
N ALA A 33 -9.69 10.50 -6.62
CA ALA A 33 -8.98 11.73 -6.95
C ALA A 33 -8.21 11.61 -8.28
N LEU A 34 -7.55 10.48 -8.52
CA LEU A 34 -6.84 10.19 -9.77
C LEU A 34 -7.77 10.20 -10.98
N ARG A 35 -8.93 9.54 -10.87
CA ARG A 35 -9.96 9.54 -11.92
C ARG A 35 -10.45 10.97 -12.19
N ALA A 36 -10.76 11.73 -11.15
CA ALA A 36 -11.18 13.12 -11.28
C ALA A 36 -10.11 13.98 -11.98
N SER A 37 -8.82 13.79 -11.67
CA SER A 37 -7.73 14.52 -12.34
C SER A 37 -7.67 14.26 -13.85
N PHE A 38 -8.01 13.06 -14.33
CA PHE A 38 -8.11 12.77 -15.76
C PHE A 38 -9.39 13.32 -16.40
N GLU A 39 -10.51 13.32 -15.68
CA GLU A 39 -11.79 13.80 -16.20
C GLU A 39 -11.84 15.35 -16.25
N THR A 40 -11.41 16.02 -15.19
CA THR A 40 -11.58 17.46 -14.99
C THR A 40 -10.29 18.27 -15.04
N GLY A 41 -9.13 17.62 -15.14
CA GLY A 41 -7.83 18.31 -15.23
C GLY A 41 -7.67 19.09 -16.53
N SER A 42 -6.93 20.21 -16.47
CA SER A 42 -6.54 20.96 -17.66
C SER A 42 -5.52 20.19 -18.51
N GLU A 43 -5.42 20.51 -19.79
CA GLU A 43 -4.46 19.87 -20.70
C GLU A 43 -3.01 20.05 -20.23
N VAL A 44 -2.69 21.21 -19.65
CA VAL A 44 -1.37 21.49 -19.07
C VAL A 44 -1.04 20.53 -17.92
N GLU A 45 -2.00 20.31 -17.01
CA GLU A 45 -1.84 19.41 -15.87
C GLU A 45 -1.75 17.94 -16.30
N LYS A 46 -2.52 17.55 -17.32
CA LYS A 46 -2.46 16.21 -17.93
C LYS A 46 -1.13 15.98 -18.65
N SER A 47 -0.58 17.00 -19.28
CA SER A 47 0.68 16.94 -20.03
C SER A 47 1.94 17.00 -19.14
N CYS A 48 1.80 17.30 -17.84
CA CYS A 48 2.92 17.38 -16.90
C CYS A 48 3.49 16.00 -16.56
N ARG A 49 4.25 15.44 -17.51
CA ARG A 49 4.81 14.08 -17.47
C ARG A 49 5.60 13.80 -16.19
N GLU A 50 6.36 14.78 -15.71
CA GLU A 50 7.21 14.63 -14.53
C GLU A 50 6.39 14.28 -13.28
N SER A 51 5.35 15.06 -12.98
CA SER A 51 4.46 14.80 -11.83
C SER A 51 3.76 13.44 -11.89
N TRP A 52 3.41 12.97 -13.10
CA TRP A 52 2.82 11.64 -13.26
C TRP A 52 3.84 10.50 -13.08
N LEU A 53 5.09 10.71 -13.48
CA LEU A 53 6.18 9.75 -13.25
C LEU A 53 6.56 9.68 -11.77
N GLU A 54 6.55 10.80 -11.07
CA GLU A 54 6.74 10.85 -9.61
C GLU A 54 5.64 10.06 -8.89
N LEU A 55 4.37 10.28 -9.27
CA LEU A 55 3.25 9.53 -8.70
C LEU A 55 3.37 8.02 -8.97
N LEU A 56 3.71 7.62 -10.20
CA LEU A 56 3.92 6.23 -10.55
C LEU A 56 5.07 5.60 -9.74
N THR A 57 6.13 6.35 -9.49
CA THR A 57 7.27 5.90 -8.69
C THR A 57 6.86 5.70 -7.24
N ALA A 58 6.10 6.63 -6.66
CA ALA A 58 5.57 6.50 -5.31
C ALA A 58 4.65 5.28 -5.17
N GLN A 59 3.76 5.05 -6.13
CA GLN A 59 2.87 3.87 -6.16
C GLN A 59 3.66 2.56 -6.22
N ARG A 60 4.69 2.49 -7.06
CA ARG A 60 5.56 1.31 -7.15
C ARG A 60 6.31 1.05 -5.86
N SER A 61 6.83 2.09 -5.21
CA SER A 61 7.50 1.97 -3.91
C SER A 61 6.54 1.39 -2.87
N LEU A 62 5.32 1.92 -2.77
CA LEU A 62 4.33 1.43 -1.82
C LEU A 62 3.95 -0.04 -2.07
N ILE A 63 3.77 -0.43 -3.33
CA ILE A 63 3.48 -1.85 -3.68
C ILE A 63 4.61 -2.76 -3.23
N GLU A 64 5.87 -2.34 -3.41
CA GLU A 64 7.02 -3.14 -3.01
C GLU A 64 7.12 -3.25 -1.48
N GLU A 65 6.87 -2.15 -0.76
CA GLU A 65 6.78 -2.16 0.71
C GLU A 65 5.71 -3.15 1.22
N LEU A 66 4.52 -3.13 0.62
CA LEU A 66 3.43 -4.04 0.98
C LEU A 66 3.76 -5.51 0.69
N ARG A 67 4.44 -5.78 -0.42
CA ARG A 67 4.91 -7.14 -0.76
C ARG A 67 5.92 -7.65 0.26
N ASN A 68 6.91 -6.83 0.61
CA ASN A 68 7.90 -7.18 1.62
C ASN A 68 7.24 -7.45 2.97
N ALA A 69 6.32 -6.58 3.40
CA ALA A 69 5.57 -6.77 4.65
C ALA A 69 4.75 -8.07 4.65
N ARG A 70 4.07 -8.40 3.55
CA ARG A 70 3.33 -9.67 3.39
C ARG A 70 4.27 -10.87 3.48
N ASP A 71 5.39 -10.83 2.78
CA ASP A 71 6.33 -11.95 2.72
C ASP A 71 6.98 -12.20 4.10
N ASP A 72 7.27 -11.15 4.86
CA ASP A 72 7.75 -11.27 6.24
C ASP A 72 6.69 -11.80 7.20
N ALA A 73 5.43 -11.37 7.04
CA ALA A 73 4.31 -11.94 7.79
C ALA A 73 4.13 -13.43 7.48
N GLN A 74 4.24 -13.84 6.22
CA GLN A 74 4.17 -15.25 5.82
C GLN A 74 5.28 -16.08 6.46
N ARG A 75 6.54 -15.62 6.39
CA ARG A 75 7.69 -16.28 7.05
C ARG A 75 7.48 -16.44 8.55
N THR A 76 6.88 -15.43 9.18
CA THR A 76 6.58 -15.44 10.62
C THR A 76 5.53 -16.50 10.96
N LEU A 77 4.45 -16.58 10.17
CA LEU A 77 3.41 -17.60 10.33
C LEU A 77 3.97 -19.02 10.10
N GLU A 78 4.81 -19.22 9.09
CA GLU A 78 5.45 -20.51 8.81
C GLU A 78 6.36 -20.96 9.98
N ARG A 79 7.08 -20.02 10.60
CA ARG A 79 7.89 -20.28 11.80
C ARG A 79 7.02 -20.70 12.98
N MET A 80 5.97 -19.92 13.28
CA MET A 80 5.03 -20.25 14.37
C MET A 80 4.37 -21.62 14.16
N GLY A 81 4.01 -21.95 12.91
CA GLY A 81 3.44 -23.25 12.56
C GLY A 81 4.43 -24.42 12.77
N ARG A 82 5.72 -24.23 12.49
CA ARG A 82 6.75 -25.24 12.77
C ARG A 82 6.97 -25.40 14.27
N ASP A 83 7.08 -24.30 15.01
CA ASP A 83 7.30 -24.32 16.46
C ASP A 83 6.11 -24.99 17.18
N GLY A 84 4.87 -24.69 16.77
CA GLY A 84 3.67 -25.31 17.32
C GLY A 84 3.58 -26.82 17.02
N ARG A 85 4.04 -27.27 15.84
CA ARG A 85 4.13 -28.71 15.53
C ARG A 85 5.21 -29.41 16.38
N ALA A 86 6.35 -28.76 16.59
CA ALA A 86 7.44 -29.31 17.41
C ALA A 86 7.01 -29.47 18.88
N ILE A 87 6.31 -28.47 19.44
CA ILE A 87 5.77 -28.53 20.81
C ILE A 87 4.74 -29.66 20.94
N LYS A 88 3.81 -29.79 19.97
CA LYS A 88 2.84 -30.89 19.97
C LYS A 88 3.49 -32.27 19.87
N ALA A 89 4.56 -32.41 19.11
CA ALA A 89 5.30 -33.67 18.99
C ALA A 89 6.10 -34.01 20.26
N TYR A 90 6.49 -33.01 21.06
CA TYR A 90 7.19 -33.21 22.33
C TYR A 90 6.23 -33.55 23.49
N LEU A 91 4.96 -33.15 23.39
CA LEU A 91 3.91 -33.40 24.38
C LEU A 91 3.08 -34.67 24.10
N ALA A 92 3.32 -35.36 22.97
CA ALA A 92 2.66 -36.60 22.57
C ALA A 92 3.57 -37.81 22.84
#